data_AF-A0A7U6FUI1-F1
#
_entry.id   AF-A0A7U6FUI1-F1
#
_cell.length_a   1.000
_cell.length_b   1.000
_cell.length_c   1.000
_cell.angle_alpha   90.00
_cell.angle_beta   90.00
_cell.angle_gamma   90.00
#
_symmetry.space_group_name_H-M   'P 1'
#
loop_
_entity.id
_entity.type
_entity.pdbx_description
1 polymer ?
#
loop_
_entity_poly.entity_id
_entity_poly.type
_entity_poly.pdbx_seq_one_letter_code
_entity_poly.pdbx_strand_id
1 'polypeptide(L)'
;MRIFIFIIAVGVLAQLGTYVHENMSALSLLEIGQVQKEVQTGWQFWNGKTTEEALFATFYNKTDGWAIVLRLWPLALLVAILCLLLFPVMLSLFQDLGRREARKKVRVAEEKLAKALERAKTAEKRALQQARSELTDQKNEAQNMLAYGERLTSKAELMKQGLNDQIQQIKWQAQQAINEANDRADLAEKKALDAESRKRNAAATAERRKRKLKKAESTS
;
A
#
# COMPACT_ATOMS: atom_id res chain seq x y z
N MET A 1 17.91 58.85 -0.20
CA MET A 1 17.61 58.93 -1.65
C MET A 1 16.11 58.97 -1.99
N ARG A 2 15.24 58.13 -1.41
CA ARG A 2 13.78 58.12 -1.72
C ARG A 2 13.05 59.45 -1.52
N ILE A 3 13.39 60.21 -0.48
CA ILE A 3 12.73 61.49 -0.15
C ILE A 3 13.14 62.61 -1.11
N PHE A 4 14.39 62.64 -1.55
CA PHE A 4 14.87 63.63 -2.53
C PHE A 4 14.22 63.46 -3.90
N ILE A 5 13.99 62.22 -4.33
CA ILE A 5 13.25 61.93 -5.57
C ILE A 5 11.79 62.39 -5.45
N PHE A 6 11.17 62.23 -4.27
CA PHE A 6 9.80 62.67 -4.01
C PHE A 6 9.68 64.20 -4.02
N ILE A 7 10.62 64.92 -3.41
CA ILE A 7 10.64 66.39 -3.41
C ILE A 7 10.85 66.95 -4.82
N ILE A 8 11.75 66.35 -5.60
CA ILE A 8 11.96 66.74 -7.01
C ILE A 8 10.71 66.43 -7.85
N ALA A 9 10.08 65.28 -7.65
CA ALA A 9 8.85 64.92 -8.36
C ALA A 9 7.69 65.88 -8.04
N VAL A 10 7.52 66.28 -6.77
CA VAL A 10 6.50 67.25 -6.34
C VAL A 10 6.81 68.65 -6.88
N GLY A 11 8.07 69.08 -6.90
CA GLY A 11 8.48 70.36 -7.49
C GLY A 11 8.22 70.43 -8.99
N VAL A 12 8.52 69.35 -9.72
CA VAL A 12 8.25 69.23 -11.16
C VAL A 12 6.75 69.21 -11.44
N LEU A 13 5.95 68.50 -10.63
CA LEU A 13 4.48 68.49 -10.71
C LEU A 13 3.87 69.88 -10.47
N ALA A 14 4.40 70.65 -9.52
CA ALA A 14 3.93 72.00 -9.22
C ALA A 14 4.22 72.97 -10.38
N GLN A 15 5.41 72.92 -10.97
CA GLN A 15 5.77 73.75 -12.14
C GLN A 15 4.99 73.37 -13.41
N LEU A 16 4.68 72.09 -13.60
CA LEU A 16 3.84 71.63 -14.70
C LEU A 16 2.37 72.03 -14.51
N GLY A 17 1.86 72.01 -13.29
CA GLY A 17 0.51 72.48 -12.97
C GLY A 17 0.30 73.95 -13.33
N THR A 18 1.27 74.81 -13.03
CA THR A 18 1.24 76.23 -13.41
C THR A 18 1.33 76.42 -14.93
N TYR A 19 2.17 75.63 -15.62
CA TYR A 19 2.34 75.72 -17.08
C TYR A 19 1.09 75.25 -17.86
N VAL A 20 0.38 74.24 -17.34
CA VAL A 20 -0.89 73.76 -17.91
C VAL A 20 -2.01 74.75 -17.64
N HIS A 21 -2.04 75.39 -16.46
CA HIS A 21 -3.03 76.40 -16.12
C HIS A 21 -2.93 77.63 -17.05
N GLU A 22 -1.71 78.12 -17.31
CA GLU A 22 -1.48 79.26 -18.22
C GLU A 22 -1.87 78.94 -19.68
N ASN A 23 -1.56 77.72 -20.16
CA ASN A 23 -1.95 77.29 -21.50
C ASN A 23 -3.46 77.00 -21.66
N MET A 24 -4.13 76.57 -20.58
CA MET A 24 -5.59 76.40 -20.56
C MET A 24 -6.32 77.74 -20.47
N SER A 25 -5.78 78.74 -19.76
CA SER A 25 -6.33 80.09 -19.76
C SER A 25 -6.19 80.80 -21.13
N ALA A 26 -5.11 80.54 -21.86
CA ALA A 26 -4.94 81.05 -23.23
C ALA A 26 -5.92 80.41 -24.24
N LEU A 27 -6.38 79.18 -23.98
CA LEU A 27 -7.42 78.50 -24.76
C LEU A 27 -8.83 79.11 -24.57
N SER A 28 -9.06 79.88 -23.50
CA SER A 28 -10.33 80.59 -23.30
C SER A 28 -10.44 81.93 -24.03
N LEU A 29 -9.31 82.45 -24.55
CA LEU A 29 -9.20 83.82 -25.06
C LEU A 29 -8.75 83.93 -26.53
N LEU A 30 -8.30 82.85 -27.17
CA LEU A 30 -7.99 82.81 -28.60
C LEU A 30 -9.12 82.08 -29.36
N GLU A 31 -9.98 82.89 -29.97
CA GLU A 31 -10.94 82.52 -31.01
C GLU A 31 -11.96 81.41 -30.67
N ILE A 32 -12.90 81.74 -29.77
CA ILE A 32 -14.31 81.52 -30.13
C ILE A 32 -14.68 82.65 -31.11
N GLY A 33 -14.17 82.55 -32.33
CA GLY A 33 -14.72 83.27 -33.48
C GLY A 33 -16.12 82.74 -33.73
N GLN A 34 -17.10 83.43 -33.15
CA GLN A 34 -18.54 83.33 -33.39
C GLN A 34 -19.04 82.06 -34.11
N VAL A 35 -19.32 81.00 -33.34
CA VAL A 35 -20.22 79.95 -33.84
C VAL A 35 -21.64 80.46 -33.70
N GLN A 36 -22.20 81.00 -34.79
CA GLN A 36 -23.58 81.48 -34.86
C GLN A 36 -24.61 80.33 -35.00
N LYS A 37 -24.27 79.09 -34.59
CA LYS A 37 -25.17 77.93 -34.56
C LYS A 37 -24.80 76.98 -33.41
N GLU A 38 -25.80 76.48 -32.69
CA GLU A 38 -25.64 75.60 -31.53
C GLU A 38 -24.76 74.38 -31.85
N VAL A 39 -23.61 74.30 -31.18
CA VAL A 39 -22.74 73.11 -31.23
C VAL A 39 -23.35 72.05 -30.31
N GLN A 40 -23.87 70.97 -30.91
CA GLN A 40 -24.37 69.83 -30.16
C GLN A 40 -23.22 69.14 -29.42
N THR A 41 -23.27 69.15 -28.08
CA THR A 41 -22.35 68.35 -27.26
C THR A 41 -22.53 66.85 -27.55
N GLY A 42 -21.44 66.07 -27.50
CA GLY A 42 -21.39 64.66 -27.92
C GLY A 42 -22.39 63.70 -27.24
N TRP A 43 -23.10 64.15 -26.21
CA TRP A 43 -24.25 63.46 -25.62
C TRP A 43 -25.46 63.37 -26.56
N GLN A 44 -25.67 64.38 -27.43
CA GLN A 44 -26.81 64.42 -28.35
C GLN A 44 -26.63 63.51 -29.57
N PHE A 45 -25.38 63.20 -29.93
CA PHE A 45 -25.02 62.24 -30.98
C PHE A 45 -25.47 60.80 -30.66
N TRP A 46 -25.36 60.38 -29.39
CA TRP A 46 -25.78 59.05 -28.96
C TRP A 46 -27.31 58.87 -28.92
N ASN A 47 -28.08 59.95 -28.89
CA ASN A 47 -29.55 59.92 -28.80
C ASN A 47 -30.27 59.98 -30.16
N GLY A 48 -29.56 59.81 -31.28
CA GLY A 48 -30.17 59.51 -32.58
C GLY A 48 -31.00 60.64 -33.21
N LYS A 49 -30.89 61.89 -32.74
CA LYS A 49 -31.49 63.06 -33.39
C LYS A 49 -30.51 63.67 -34.39
N THR A 50 -30.21 62.95 -35.46
CA THR A 50 -29.41 63.47 -36.57
C THR A 50 -30.33 63.92 -37.69
N THR A 51 -30.49 65.22 -37.88
CA THR A 51 -30.80 65.78 -39.20
C THR A 51 -29.50 65.94 -39.96
N GLU A 52 -29.55 65.55 -41.22
CA GLU A 52 -28.45 65.41 -42.18
C GLU A 52 -27.53 66.64 -42.18
N GLU A 53 -26.22 66.39 -42.34
CA GLU A 53 -25.08 67.33 -42.15
C GLU A 53 -24.46 67.36 -40.73
N ALA A 54 -24.04 66.19 -40.24
CA ALA A 54 -22.98 66.12 -39.24
C ALA A 54 -21.64 66.56 -39.86
N LEU A 55 -21.34 67.86 -39.78
CA LEU A 55 -20.00 68.40 -40.05
C LEU A 55 -19.04 67.90 -38.97
N PHE A 56 -18.40 66.76 -39.23
CA PHE A 56 -17.20 66.37 -38.52
C PHE A 56 -16.16 67.47 -38.72
N ALA A 57 -15.53 67.93 -37.64
CA ALA A 57 -14.37 68.79 -37.72
C ALA A 57 -13.28 68.05 -38.53
N THR A 58 -13.19 68.35 -39.81
CA THR A 58 -12.16 67.84 -40.69
C THR A 58 -10.87 68.58 -40.32
N PHE A 59 -9.98 67.90 -39.61
CA PHE A 59 -8.66 68.42 -39.29
C PHE A 59 -7.81 68.52 -40.57
N TYR A 60 -7.96 69.65 -41.27
CA TYR A 60 -7.17 70.03 -42.45
C TYR A 60 -5.96 70.87 -42.03
N ASN A 61 -4.97 70.28 -41.33
CA ASN A 61 -3.60 70.78 -41.36
C ASN A 61 -2.57 69.81 -40.75
N LYS A 62 -1.55 69.47 -41.55
CA LYS A 62 -0.42 68.61 -41.15
C LYS A 62 0.47 69.25 -40.07
N THR A 63 0.32 70.57 -39.88
CA THR A 63 1.01 71.41 -38.89
C THR A 63 0.31 71.43 -37.52
N ASP A 64 -1.00 71.19 -37.43
CA ASP A 64 -1.74 71.23 -36.16
C ASP A 64 -1.56 69.95 -35.33
N GLY A 65 -1.28 68.82 -35.98
CA GLY A 65 -0.94 67.57 -35.27
C GLY A 65 0.33 67.70 -34.42
N TRP A 66 1.33 68.45 -34.91
CA TRP A 66 2.56 68.74 -34.15
C TRP A 66 2.32 69.69 -32.99
N ALA A 67 1.42 70.68 -33.13
CA ALA A 67 1.04 71.58 -32.05
C ALA A 67 0.29 70.84 -30.93
N ILE A 68 -0.54 69.86 -31.28
CA ILE A 68 -1.21 68.98 -30.30
C ILE A 68 -0.17 68.11 -29.59
N VAL A 69 0.78 67.51 -30.29
CA VAL A 69 1.86 66.72 -29.67
C VAL A 69 2.73 67.58 -28.75
N LEU A 70 3.12 68.78 -29.18
CA LEU A 70 3.89 69.75 -28.37
C LEU A 70 3.11 70.35 -27.19
N ARG A 71 1.76 70.31 -27.21
CA ARG A 71 0.92 70.71 -26.06
C ARG A 71 0.57 69.54 -25.14
N LEU A 72 0.50 68.32 -25.66
CA LEU A 72 0.12 67.12 -24.91
C LEU A 72 1.32 66.36 -24.32
N TRP A 73 2.54 66.61 -24.82
CA TRP A 73 3.77 66.01 -24.28
C TRP A 73 4.00 66.19 -22.78
N PRO A 74 3.59 67.29 -22.08
CA PRO A 74 3.86 67.42 -20.65
C PRO A 74 2.89 66.52 -19.86
N LEU A 75 1.69 66.30 -20.40
CA LEU A 75 0.69 65.39 -19.86
C LEU A 75 1.14 63.94 -20.05
N ALA A 76 1.68 63.62 -21.22
CA ALA A 76 2.28 62.30 -21.47
C ALA A 76 3.50 62.04 -20.57
N LEU A 77 4.36 63.04 -20.35
CA LEU A 77 5.47 62.97 -19.41
C LEU A 77 5.00 62.78 -17.98
N LEU A 78 3.94 63.49 -17.56
CA LEU A 78 3.34 63.32 -16.24
C LEU A 78 2.81 61.91 -16.03
N VAL A 79 2.08 61.36 -17.01
CA VAL A 79 1.59 59.98 -16.95
C VAL A 79 2.77 58.99 -16.92
N ALA A 80 3.82 59.22 -17.71
CA ALA A 80 5.01 58.37 -17.72
C ALA A 80 5.77 58.39 -16.39
N ILE A 81 5.93 59.57 -15.77
CA ILE A 81 6.55 59.74 -14.45
C ILE A 81 5.70 59.09 -13.37
N LEU A 82 4.37 59.25 -13.43
CA LEU A 82 3.44 58.62 -12.50
C LEU A 82 3.51 57.09 -12.60
N CYS A 83 3.57 56.57 -13.83
CA CYS A 83 3.78 55.14 -14.09
C CYS A 83 5.13 54.67 -13.53
N LEU A 84 6.23 55.38 -13.78
CA LEU A 84 7.56 55.04 -13.27
C LEU A 84 7.65 55.05 -11.75
N LEU A 85 6.89 55.92 -11.07
CA LEU A 85 6.81 55.97 -9.60
C LEU A 85 5.98 54.82 -9.03
N LEU A 86 4.88 54.46 -9.68
CA LEU A 86 3.95 53.43 -9.18
C LEU A 86 4.38 52.00 -9.54
N PHE A 87 5.11 51.83 -10.65
CA PHE A 87 5.58 50.53 -11.14
C PHE A 87 6.42 49.73 -10.11
N PRO A 88 7.43 50.31 -9.42
CA PRO A 88 8.20 49.57 -8.43
C PRO A 88 7.38 49.18 -7.19
N VAL A 89 6.35 49.97 -6.83
CA VAL A 89 5.44 49.64 -5.71
C VAL A 89 4.57 48.44 -6.07
N MET A 90 4.02 48.43 -7.28
CA MET A 90 3.24 47.30 -7.79
C MET A 90 4.08 46.02 -7.87
N LEU A 91 5.30 46.09 -8.42
CA LEU A 91 6.20 44.93 -8.47
C LEU A 91 6.51 44.37 -7.07
N SER A 92 6.74 45.24 -6.08
CA SER A 92 6.99 44.81 -4.71
C SER A 92 5.78 44.08 -4.10
N LEU A 93 4.57 44.59 -4.32
CA LEU A 93 3.34 43.97 -3.82
C LEU A 93 3.09 42.60 -4.47
N PHE A 94 3.28 42.48 -5.79
CA PHE A 94 3.17 41.20 -6.50
C PHE A 94 4.24 40.20 -6.06
N GLN A 95 5.47 40.64 -5.80
CA GLN A 95 6.53 39.77 -5.28
C GLN A 95 6.22 39.28 -3.86
N ASP A 96 5.68 40.13 -3.00
CA ASP A 96 5.30 39.74 -1.63
C ASP A 96 4.10 38.76 -1.61
N LEU A 97 3.12 38.98 -2.48
CA LEU A 97 2.01 38.03 -2.69
C LEU A 97 2.52 36.69 -3.21
N GLY A 98 3.39 36.70 -4.22
CA GLY A 98 4.03 35.50 -4.77
C GLY A 98 4.89 34.75 -3.74
N ARG A 99 5.64 35.47 -2.90
CA ARG A 99 6.42 34.88 -1.79
C ARG A 99 5.54 34.24 -0.73
N ARG A 100 4.39 34.84 -0.40
CA ARG A 100 3.43 34.27 0.56
C ARG A 100 2.78 33.00 0.02
N GLU A 101 2.40 32.98 -1.26
CA GLU A 101 1.87 31.78 -1.90
C GLU A 101 2.91 30.68 -2.04
N ALA A 102 4.14 31.02 -2.41
CA ALA A 102 5.25 30.06 -2.47
C ALA A 102 5.49 29.40 -1.11
N ARG A 103 5.51 30.18 -0.01
CA ARG A 103 5.64 29.63 1.35
C ARG A 103 4.48 28.71 1.74
N LYS A 104 3.25 29.05 1.34
CA LYS A 104 2.09 28.16 1.56
C LYS A 104 2.24 26.85 0.80
N LYS A 105 2.66 26.89 -0.48
CA LYS A 105 2.88 25.70 -1.31
C LYS A 105 3.99 24.80 -0.73
N VAL A 106 5.08 25.39 -0.24
CA VAL A 106 6.16 24.64 0.43
C VAL A 106 5.64 23.96 1.70
N ARG A 107 4.91 24.66 2.58
CA ARG A 107 4.33 24.05 3.79
C ARG A 107 3.39 22.89 3.48
N VAL A 108 2.53 23.03 2.47
CA VAL A 108 1.63 21.95 2.04
C VAL A 108 2.43 20.75 1.49
N ALA A 109 3.53 21.00 0.78
CA ALA A 109 4.41 19.94 0.30
C ALA A 109 5.12 19.22 1.46
N GLU A 110 5.62 19.97 2.46
CA GLU A 110 6.24 19.42 3.67
C GLU A 110 5.25 18.58 4.49
N GLU A 111 4.01 19.06 4.68
CA GLU A 111 2.96 18.30 5.38
C GLU A 111 2.59 17.01 4.65
N LYS A 112 2.52 17.06 3.30
CA LYS A 112 2.28 15.85 2.48
C LYS A 112 3.42 14.86 2.61
N LEU A 113 4.66 15.34 2.63
CA LEU A 113 5.84 14.50 2.80
C LEU A 113 5.86 13.87 4.20
N ALA A 114 5.59 14.64 5.25
CA ALA A 114 5.50 14.14 6.61
C ALA A 114 4.43 13.05 6.75
N LYS A 115 3.22 13.28 6.22
CA LYS A 115 2.15 12.27 6.20
C LYS A 115 2.52 11.03 5.39
N ALA A 116 3.24 11.17 4.28
CA ALA A 116 3.71 10.05 3.49
C ALA A 116 4.75 9.21 4.25
N LEU A 117 5.68 9.85 4.95
CA LEU A 117 6.68 9.17 5.79
C LEU A 117 6.04 8.45 6.99
N GLU A 118 5.05 9.06 7.64
CA GLU A 118 4.31 8.39 8.72
C GLU A 118 3.57 7.16 8.19
N ARG A 119 2.89 7.27 7.04
CA ARG A 119 2.24 6.12 6.40
C ARG A 119 3.23 5.03 6.04
N ALA A 120 4.39 5.37 5.48
CA ALA A 120 5.45 4.42 5.16
C ALA A 120 5.93 3.69 6.43
N LYS A 121 6.24 4.41 7.52
CA LYS A 121 6.64 3.81 8.81
C LYS A 121 5.56 2.90 9.38
N THR A 122 4.28 3.27 9.26
CA THR A 122 3.19 2.40 9.73
C THR A 122 3.04 1.15 8.86
N ALA A 123 3.23 1.26 7.54
CA ALA A 123 3.21 0.14 6.63
C ALA A 123 4.36 -0.82 6.90
N GLU A 124 5.58 -0.31 7.10
CA GLU A 124 6.74 -1.11 7.49
C GLU A 124 6.54 -1.83 8.82
N LYS A 125 5.99 -1.15 9.83
CA LYS A 125 5.66 -1.79 11.12
C LYS A 125 4.63 -2.91 10.96
N ARG A 126 3.59 -2.71 10.14
CA ARG A 126 2.59 -3.75 9.85
C ARG A 126 3.20 -4.92 9.09
N ALA A 127 4.01 -4.66 8.08
CA ALA A 127 4.70 -5.69 7.33
C ALA A 127 5.65 -6.51 8.22
N LEU A 128 6.40 -5.86 9.12
CA LEU A 128 7.26 -6.54 10.09
C LEU A 128 6.46 -7.36 11.11
N GLN A 129 5.30 -6.87 11.55
CA GLN A 129 4.42 -7.62 12.44
C GLN A 129 3.84 -8.85 11.74
N GLN A 130 3.38 -8.70 10.49
CA GLN A 130 2.87 -9.80 9.67
C GLN A 130 3.95 -10.86 9.41
N ALA A 131 5.17 -10.44 9.02
CA ALA A 131 6.28 -11.35 8.82
C ALA A 131 6.65 -12.12 10.11
N ARG A 132 6.58 -11.46 11.27
CA ARG A 132 6.81 -12.10 12.58
C ARG A 132 5.69 -13.07 12.96
N SER A 133 4.42 -12.73 12.69
CA SER A 133 3.31 -13.63 12.96
C SER A 133 3.39 -14.86 12.08
N GLU A 134 3.62 -14.70 10.77
CA GLU A 134 3.78 -15.81 9.83
C GLU A 134 4.91 -16.75 10.23
N LEU A 135 6.06 -16.21 10.64
CA LEU A 135 7.19 -17.01 11.12
C LEU A 135 6.87 -17.76 12.42
N THR A 136 6.10 -17.13 13.32
CA THR A 136 5.67 -17.76 14.57
C THR A 136 4.65 -18.87 14.30
N ASP A 137 3.70 -18.65 13.39
CA ASP A 137 2.69 -19.62 12.99
C ASP A 137 3.34 -20.83 12.31
N GLN A 138 4.29 -20.61 11.38
CA GLN A 138 5.06 -21.70 10.76
C GLN A 138 5.87 -22.49 11.78
N LYS A 139 6.50 -21.82 12.76
CA LYS A 139 7.23 -22.50 13.83
C LYS A 139 6.30 -23.35 14.70
N ASN A 140 5.13 -22.81 15.05
CA ASN A 140 4.14 -23.54 15.85
C ASN A 140 3.58 -24.73 15.08
N GLU A 141 3.30 -24.57 13.78
CA GLU A 141 2.85 -25.66 12.92
C GLU A 141 3.90 -26.77 12.82
N ALA A 142 5.17 -26.41 12.61
CA ALA A 142 6.27 -27.37 12.59
C ALA A 142 6.41 -28.12 13.93
N GLN A 143 6.30 -27.43 15.07
CA GLN A 143 6.32 -28.06 16.38
C GLN A 143 5.14 -29.02 16.60
N ASN A 144 3.94 -28.64 16.14
CA ASN A 144 2.77 -29.51 16.21
C ASN A 144 2.92 -30.76 15.34
N MET A 145 3.49 -30.62 14.14
CA MET A 145 3.77 -31.76 13.26
C MET A 145 4.82 -32.71 13.87
N LEU A 146 5.87 -32.17 14.50
CA LEU A 146 6.86 -32.99 15.21
C LEU A 146 6.25 -33.74 16.39
N ALA A 147 5.48 -33.04 17.24
CA ALA A 147 4.79 -33.67 18.37
C ALA A 147 3.78 -34.74 17.90
N TYR A 148 3.11 -34.52 16.77
CA TYR A 148 2.22 -35.51 16.17
C TYR A 148 3.01 -36.73 15.66
N GLY A 149 4.15 -36.50 15.01
CA GLY A 149 5.08 -37.54 14.57
C GLY A 149 5.57 -38.40 15.74
N GLU A 150 6.01 -37.79 16.84
CA GLU A 150 6.45 -38.49 18.05
C GLU A 150 5.33 -39.33 18.69
N ARG A 151 4.09 -38.85 18.67
CA ARG A 151 2.93 -39.63 19.13
C ARG A 151 2.64 -40.84 18.24
N LEU A 152 2.83 -40.70 16.93
CA LEU A 152 2.66 -41.82 16.01
C LEU A 152 3.76 -42.86 16.17
N THR A 153 5.02 -42.43 16.29
CA THR A 153 6.15 -43.35 16.49
C THR A 153 6.04 -44.08 17.81
N SER A 154 5.75 -43.39 18.91
CA SER A 154 5.53 -44.02 20.22
C SER A 154 4.36 -45.00 20.21
N LYS A 155 3.24 -44.68 19.53
CA LYS A 155 2.13 -45.62 19.35
C LYS A 155 2.54 -46.85 18.55
N ALA A 156 3.33 -46.68 17.49
CA ALA A 156 3.84 -47.78 16.69
C ALA A 156 4.82 -48.66 17.49
N GLU A 157 5.67 -48.08 18.32
CA GLU A 157 6.57 -48.81 19.23
C GLU A 157 5.81 -49.62 20.27
N LEU A 158 4.80 -49.03 20.91
CA LEU A 158 3.92 -49.75 21.85
C LEU A 158 3.19 -50.91 21.15
N MET A 159 2.71 -50.70 19.92
CA MET A 159 2.06 -51.76 19.15
C MET A 159 3.04 -52.88 18.80
N LYS A 160 4.29 -52.54 18.43
CA LYS A 160 5.35 -53.51 18.16
C LYS A 160 5.71 -54.31 19.41
N GLN A 161 5.81 -53.67 20.57
CA GLN A 161 6.04 -54.33 21.85
C GLN A 161 4.88 -55.29 22.18
N GLY A 162 3.63 -54.82 22.08
CA GLY A 162 2.46 -55.66 22.32
C GLY A 162 2.38 -56.87 21.39
N LEU A 163 2.74 -56.72 20.10
CA LEU A 163 2.84 -57.83 19.16
C LEU A 163 3.94 -58.82 19.53
N ASN A 164 5.11 -58.32 19.98
CA ASN A 164 6.19 -59.18 20.42
C ASN A 164 5.80 -60.00 21.66
N ASP A 165 5.09 -59.39 22.61
CA ASP A 165 4.59 -60.07 23.81
C ASP A 165 3.56 -61.16 23.45
N GLN A 166 2.66 -60.87 22.51
CA GLN A 166 1.73 -61.88 21.98
C GLN A 166 2.46 -63.04 21.31
N ILE A 167 3.50 -62.76 20.51
CA ILE A 167 4.31 -63.81 19.88
C ILE A 167 5.00 -64.67 20.94
N GLN A 168 5.55 -64.08 22.00
CA GLN A 168 6.17 -64.83 23.09
C GLN A 168 5.15 -65.69 23.84
N GLN A 169 3.96 -65.15 24.09
CA GLN A 169 2.87 -65.90 24.72
C GLN A 169 2.44 -67.10 23.87
N ILE A 170 2.26 -66.91 22.56
CA ILE A 170 1.91 -68.00 21.63
C ILE A 170 3.03 -69.04 21.59
N LYS A 171 4.29 -68.63 21.54
CA LYS A 171 5.44 -69.56 21.60
C LYS A 171 5.42 -70.38 22.88
N TRP A 172 5.18 -69.74 24.02
CA TRP A 172 5.11 -70.43 25.30
C TRP A 172 3.94 -71.42 25.36
N GLN A 173 2.75 -71.02 24.90
CA GLN A 173 1.58 -71.91 24.81
C GLN A 173 1.82 -73.09 23.86
N ALA A 174 2.45 -72.84 22.70
CA ALA A 174 2.80 -73.88 21.75
C ALA A 174 3.80 -74.86 22.35
N GLN A 175 4.82 -74.37 23.06
CA GLN A 175 5.80 -75.22 23.72
C GLN A 175 5.16 -76.07 24.82
N GLN A 176 4.25 -75.50 25.60
CA GLN A 176 3.51 -76.24 26.61
C GLN A 176 2.65 -77.33 25.97
N ALA A 177 1.93 -77.04 24.89
CA ALA A 177 1.13 -78.02 24.17
C ALA A 177 1.99 -79.15 23.56
N ILE A 178 3.18 -78.84 23.05
CA ILE A 178 4.15 -79.84 22.57
C ILE A 178 4.60 -80.74 23.72
N ASN A 179 4.95 -80.17 24.86
CA ASN A 179 5.39 -80.95 26.03
C ASN A 179 4.26 -81.88 26.51
N GLU A 180 3.04 -81.37 26.64
CA GLU A 180 1.88 -82.18 27.02
C GLU A 180 1.56 -83.28 26.00
N ALA A 181 1.74 -83.02 24.70
CA ALA A 181 1.57 -84.01 23.65
C ALA A 181 2.64 -85.11 23.72
N ASN A 182 3.89 -84.74 23.97
CA ASN A 182 4.99 -85.70 24.17
C ASN A 182 4.77 -86.57 25.41
N ASP A 183 4.37 -85.98 26.54
CA ASP A 183 4.05 -86.74 27.75
C ASP A 183 2.94 -87.76 27.51
N ARG A 184 1.91 -87.38 26.72
CA ARG A 184 0.83 -88.30 26.33
C ARG A 184 1.33 -89.40 25.39
N ALA A 185 2.22 -89.08 24.46
CA ALA A 185 2.82 -90.05 23.56
C ALA A 185 3.66 -91.08 24.33
N ASP A 186 4.51 -90.63 25.25
CA ASP A 186 5.35 -91.49 26.10
C ASP A 186 4.49 -92.41 26.99
N LEU A 187 3.39 -91.89 27.55
CA LEU A 187 2.44 -92.70 28.32
C LEU A 187 1.72 -93.73 27.44
N ALA A 188 1.37 -93.37 26.21
CA ALA A 188 0.74 -94.29 25.26
C ALA A 188 1.73 -95.39 24.82
N GLU A 189 2.99 -95.05 24.57
CA GLU A 189 4.04 -95.99 24.22
C GLU A 189 4.29 -96.99 25.36
N LYS A 190 4.41 -96.51 26.60
CA LYS A 190 4.54 -97.38 27.78
C LYS A 190 3.37 -98.36 27.91
N LYS A 191 2.13 -97.90 27.71
CA LYS A 191 0.93 -98.76 27.74
C LYS A 191 0.93 -99.78 26.59
N ALA A 192 1.40 -99.40 25.41
CA ALA A 192 1.51 -100.28 24.25
C ALA A 192 2.55 -101.39 24.50
N LEU A 193 3.72 -101.04 25.03
CA LEU A 193 4.77 -102.00 25.43
C LEU A 193 4.28 -102.98 26.50
N ASP A 194 3.56 -102.49 27.51
CA ASP A 194 2.95 -103.33 28.55
C ASP A 194 1.88 -104.28 27.97
N ALA A 195 1.04 -103.80 27.05
CA ALA A 195 0.05 -104.64 26.39
C ALA A 195 0.71 -105.70 25.50
N GLU A 196 1.78 -105.34 24.79
CA GLU A 196 2.55 -106.29 23.98
C GLU A 196 3.25 -107.34 24.85
N SER A 197 3.85 -106.95 25.97
CA SER A 197 4.47 -107.89 26.92
C SER A 197 3.45 -108.88 27.49
N ARG A 198 2.25 -108.41 27.85
CA ARG A 198 1.13 -109.26 28.29
C ARG A 198 0.69 -110.22 27.18
N LYS A 199 0.58 -109.74 25.94
CA LYS A 199 0.26 -110.57 24.78
C LYS A 199 1.30 -111.67 24.55
N ARG A 200 2.59 -111.35 24.62
CA ARG A 200 3.70 -112.31 24.51
C ARG A 200 3.67 -113.35 25.64
N ASN A 201 3.44 -112.93 26.88
CA ASN A 201 3.32 -113.82 28.04
C ASN A 201 2.11 -114.76 27.94
N ALA A 202 0.96 -114.25 27.49
CA ALA A 202 -0.24 -115.05 27.25
C ALA A 202 0.00 -116.09 26.13
N ALA A 203 0.64 -115.68 25.03
CA ALA A 203 1.02 -116.57 23.94
C ALA A 203 1.99 -117.68 24.40
N ALA A 204 3.04 -117.32 25.16
CA ALA A 204 3.99 -118.28 25.71
C ALA A 204 3.32 -119.28 26.68
N THR A 205 2.35 -118.82 27.49
CA THR A 205 1.58 -119.68 28.38
C THR A 205 0.68 -120.64 27.61
N ALA A 206 0.00 -120.15 26.57
CA ALA A 206 -0.82 -120.97 25.69
C ALA A 206 0.01 -122.02 24.95
N GLU A 207 1.20 -121.66 24.47
CA GLU A 207 2.12 -122.57 23.81
C GLU A 207 2.65 -123.64 24.79
N ARG A 208 3.03 -123.26 26.02
CA ARG A 208 3.38 -124.21 27.09
C ARG A 208 2.26 -125.20 27.37
N ARG A 209 1.00 -124.74 27.45
CA ARG A 209 -0.17 -125.62 27.63
C ARG A 209 -0.34 -126.58 26.46
N LYS A 210 -0.24 -126.09 25.22
CA LYS A 210 -0.28 -126.95 24.01
C LYS A 210 0.81 -128.03 24.04
N ARG A 211 2.05 -127.68 24.41
CA ARG A 211 3.15 -128.65 24.53
C ARG A 211 2.89 -129.69 25.62
N LYS A 212 2.33 -129.29 26.77
CA LYS A 212 1.95 -130.23 27.84
C LYS A 212 0.85 -131.21 27.39
N LEU A 213 -0.19 -130.72 26.71
CA LEU A 213 -1.26 -131.58 26.18
C LEU A 213 -0.73 -132.60 25.16
N LYS A 214 0.07 -132.15 24.18
CA LYS A 214 0.71 -133.05 23.19
C LYS A 214 1.57 -134.14 23.84
N LYS A 215 2.27 -133.83 24.94
CA LYS A 215 3.10 -134.80 25.66
C LYS A 215 2.27 -135.80 26.46
N ALA A 216 1.11 -135.40 26.97
CA ALA A 216 0.16 -136.30 27.63
C ALA A 216 -0.51 -137.25 26.62
N GLU A 217 -0.88 -136.76 25.43
CA GLU A 217 -1.43 -137.58 24.34
C GLU A 217 -0.42 -138.59 23.79
N SER A 218 0.89 -138.32 23.86
CA SER A 218 1.93 -139.25 23.38
C SER A 218 2.39 -140.29 24.41
N THR A 219 1.80 -140.32 25.61
CA THR A 219 2.14 -141.27 26.69
C THR A 219 0.95 -142.14 27.14
N SER A 220 -0.21 -141.98 26.50
CA SER A 220 -1.33 -142.94 26.52
C SER A 220 -1.26 -143.86 25.31
#